data_AF-A0A522E3K8-F1
#
_entry.id   AF-A0A522E3K8-F1
#
_cell.length_a   1.000
_cell.length_b   1.000
_cell.length_c   1.000
_cell.angle_alpha   90.00
_cell.angle_beta   90.00
_cell.angle_gamma   90.00
#
_symmetry.space_group_name_H-M   'P 1'
#
loop_
_entity.id
_entity.type
_entity.pdbx_description
1 polymer ?
#
loop_
_entity_poly.entity_id
_entity_poly.type
_entity_poly.pdbx_seq_one_letter_code
_entity_poly.pdbx_strand_id
1 'polypeptide(L)'
;MAPKAQILALSATIKNAKELADWLNAALFISDFRPVKLYEGVSTDSEIRFHGKEGYKIADGEDEGLALHTIGLGKQALFFVATRRSAESLAERISTRTKLHIAKSDQQQLSKLADEIENVLESPTHQCKKLAKCIRGGAAFHHAGLLRKQKSLIEENFRKGVVKIITSTPTLAMGVNLPAWRVVIRDAKRYYPGVGSTYIPVLDYKQMVGRAGRPQYDSFGESILMAKSEEDSYDLEERYINGETEDIISKLSLEPILRTHTLALVASGFCKTKESLLDFFSKTFYAFHYGDMTDIKDKISYTIDMLSDWGFITARNGKLSPTLIGKRVSDLYIDPLTARNFISSLDKASKKQISEFGIIQTINNALEMKPLIGVKSGEQESVQSRIISDYNSILQDIPEEYDYEFDDFLKSIKMTMLFEEWMGESTDEQLLDKYNIAPGEMRGKLQVANWLLYSIHELSMLKRYEEITKYIRKVRVRMMYGVKEELLPLVKLKGIGRVRARKLFNAGLRTIESLKEAQLSRLSVIIGLSVAQSVKNQLEGKQPEEQTTLSKPGK
;
A
#
# COMPACT_ATOMS: atom_id res chain seq x y z
N MET A 1 -27.45 3.96 11.22
CA MET A 1 -26.53 5.06 11.59
C MET A 1 -26.86 5.50 13.02
N ALA A 2 -25.86 5.96 13.76
CA ALA A 2 -26.02 6.45 15.13
C ALA A 2 -25.86 7.98 15.13
N PRO A 3 -26.92 8.76 14.80
CA PRO A 3 -26.83 10.22 14.69
C PRO A 3 -26.52 10.92 16.03
N LYS A 4 -26.59 10.19 17.14
CA LYS A 4 -26.23 10.65 18.50
C LYS A 4 -24.93 10.05 19.01
N ALA A 5 -24.14 9.40 18.14
CA ALA A 5 -22.85 8.89 18.55
C ALA A 5 -21.96 10.07 18.97
N GLN A 6 -21.29 9.92 20.11
CA GLN A 6 -20.25 10.86 20.49
C GLN A 6 -19.05 10.68 19.56
N ILE A 7 -18.59 11.78 18.97
CA ILE A 7 -17.39 11.79 18.12
C ILE A 7 -16.22 12.25 18.97
N LEU A 8 -15.18 11.41 19.04
CA LEU A 8 -13.88 11.76 19.58
C LEU A 8 -12.88 11.76 18.42
N ALA A 9 -12.36 12.93 18.06
CA ALA A 9 -11.37 13.09 16.99
C ALA A 9 -9.97 13.24 17.61
N LEU A 10 -9.01 12.45 17.11
CA LEU A 10 -7.60 12.52 17.49
C LEU A 10 -6.79 12.89 16.25
N SER A 11 -6.01 13.97 16.33
CA SER A 11 -5.16 14.43 15.24
C SER A 11 -3.76 14.77 15.73
N ALA A 12 -2.81 14.84 14.79
CA ALA A 12 -1.58 15.60 15.01
C ALA A 12 -1.91 17.11 15.17
N THR A 13 -0.92 17.91 15.53
CA THR A 13 -1.05 19.37 15.49
C THR A 13 -1.36 19.80 14.05
N ILE A 14 -2.46 20.52 13.90
CA ILE A 14 -2.94 21.06 12.62
C ILE A 14 -3.35 22.51 12.84
N LYS A 15 -3.16 23.35 11.83
CA LYS A 15 -3.34 24.80 11.95
C LYS A 15 -4.81 25.19 12.17
N ASN A 16 -5.72 24.64 11.38
CA ASN A 16 -7.15 24.89 11.47
C ASN A 16 -7.91 23.93 12.40
N ALA A 17 -7.30 23.49 13.51
CA ALA A 17 -7.92 22.58 14.47
C ALA A 17 -9.24 23.11 15.05
N LYS A 18 -9.32 24.42 15.27
CA LYS A 18 -10.54 25.09 15.74
C LYS A 18 -11.68 24.97 14.74
N GLU A 19 -11.40 25.18 13.46
CA GLU A 19 -12.38 25.05 12.40
C GLU A 19 -12.98 23.63 12.33
N LEU A 20 -12.13 22.60 12.45
CA LEU A 20 -12.58 21.21 12.51
C LEU A 20 -13.40 20.91 13.77
N ALA A 21 -13.02 21.45 14.92
CA ALA A 21 -13.77 21.29 16.16
C ALA A 21 -15.15 21.96 16.07
N ASP A 22 -15.22 23.17 15.50
CA ASP A 22 -16.46 23.90 15.29
C ASP A 22 -17.39 23.14 14.33
N TRP A 23 -16.86 22.59 13.22
CA TRP A 23 -17.61 21.74 12.29
C TRP A 23 -18.17 20.47 12.96
N LEU A 24 -17.36 19.81 13.80
CA LEU A 24 -17.78 18.61 14.53
C LEU A 24 -18.67 18.92 15.74
N ASN A 25 -18.90 20.21 16.06
CA ASN A 25 -19.53 20.66 17.30
C ASN A 25 -18.89 20.00 18.54
N ALA A 26 -17.56 20.02 18.58
CA ALA A 26 -16.75 19.37 19.58
C ALA A 26 -15.94 20.38 20.41
N ALA A 27 -15.71 20.07 21.69
CA ALA A 27 -14.77 20.82 22.49
C ALA A 27 -13.34 20.59 21.97
N LEU A 28 -12.61 21.69 21.75
CA LEU A 28 -11.22 21.64 21.30
C LEU A 28 -10.28 21.57 22.50
N PHE A 29 -9.40 20.57 22.50
CA PHE A 29 -8.28 20.47 23.42
C PHE A 29 -6.98 20.44 22.61
N ILE A 30 -6.14 21.47 22.77
CA ILE A 30 -4.81 21.55 22.17
C ILE A 30 -3.78 21.42 23.30
N SER A 31 -2.79 20.57 23.09
CA SER A 31 -1.65 20.45 23.99
C SER A 31 -0.39 20.18 23.18
N ASP A 32 0.67 20.88 23.54
CA ASP A 32 2.05 20.66 23.10
C ASP A 32 2.81 19.71 24.06
N PHE A 33 2.13 19.16 25.07
CA PHE A 33 2.74 18.25 26.04
C PHE A 33 3.33 17.03 25.34
N ARG A 34 4.61 16.77 25.59
CA ARG A 34 5.30 15.56 25.17
C ARG A 34 5.94 14.88 26.37
N PRO A 35 5.74 13.55 26.55
CA PRO A 35 6.35 12.82 27.66
C PRO A 35 7.89 12.83 27.65
N VAL A 36 8.48 13.00 26.47
CA VAL A 36 9.93 13.06 26.26
C VAL A 36 10.22 14.36 25.52
N LYS A 37 11.16 15.16 26.06
CA LYS A 37 11.57 16.42 25.44
C LYS A 37 12.20 16.15 24.07
N LEU A 38 11.82 16.93 23.05
CA LEU A 38 12.45 16.88 21.73
C LEU A 38 13.41 18.06 21.55
N TYR A 39 14.60 17.77 21.04
CA TYR A 39 15.49 18.76 20.46
C TYR A 39 15.48 18.65 18.94
N GLU A 40 14.98 19.67 18.26
CA GLU A 40 15.05 19.82 16.80
C GLU A 40 16.37 20.49 16.43
N GLY A 41 17.02 20.03 15.36
CA GLY A 41 18.26 20.60 14.87
C GLY A 41 18.47 20.38 13.38
N VAL A 42 19.39 21.16 12.81
CA VAL A 42 19.78 21.10 11.40
C VAL A 42 21.26 20.73 11.32
N SER A 43 21.58 19.83 10.40
CA SER A 43 22.95 19.39 10.13
C SER A 43 23.44 20.03 8.82
N THR A 44 24.64 20.60 8.85
CA THR A 44 25.32 21.18 7.67
C THR A 44 26.82 20.97 7.85
N ASP A 45 27.52 20.51 6.82
CA ASP A 45 28.96 20.22 6.86
C ASP A 45 29.40 19.34 8.05
N SER A 46 28.57 18.33 8.40
CA SER A 46 28.77 17.42 9.54
C SER A 46 28.74 18.07 10.93
N GLU A 47 28.25 19.30 11.03
CA GLU A 47 27.98 19.99 12.29
C GLU A 47 26.48 20.11 12.51
N ILE A 48 26.00 19.70 13.68
CA ILE A 48 24.58 19.74 14.02
C ILE A 48 24.35 20.90 14.98
N ARG A 49 23.44 21.79 14.62
CA ARG A 49 22.97 22.88 15.47
C ARG A 49 21.57 22.55 16.00
N PHE A 50 21.42 22.49 17.32
CA PHE A 50 20.13 22.21 17.96
C PHE A 50 19.51 23.49 18.54
N HIS A 51 18.18 23.54 18.54
CA HIS A 51 17.43 24.54 19.28
C HIS A 51 17.32 24.15 20.75
N GLY A 52 17.97 24.90 21.64
CA GLY A 52 17.87 24.72 23.09
C GLY A 52 18.79 23.64 23.69
N LYS A 53 19.78 23.17 22.94
CA LYS A 53 20.87 22.29 23.41
C LYS A 53 22.14 22.60 22.62
N GLU A 54 23.31 22.33 23.20
CA GLU A 54 24.58 22.39 22.46
C GLU A 54 24.61 21.41 21.28
N GLY A 55 25.09 21.91 20.15
CA GLY A 55 25.39 21.15 18.96
C GLY A 55 26.63 20.28 19.12
N TYR A 56 26.89 19.41 18.14
CA TYR A 56 28.13 18.64 18.08
C TYR A 56 28.48 18.28 16.63
N LYS A 57 29.75 17.97 16.40
CA LYS A 57 30.26 17.50 15.11
C LYS A 57 30.18 15.97 15.00
N ILE A 58 29.82 15.49 13.83
CA ILE A 58 29.81 14.07 13.48
C ILE A 58 31.11 13.73 12.75
N ALA A 59 31.76 12.66 13.19
CA ALA A 59 32.90 12.08 12.50
C ALA A 59 32.45 11.14 11.36
N ASP A 60 33.30 10.99 10.33
CA ASP A 60 33.23 9.92 9.33
C ASP A 60 31.93 9.79 8.52
N GLY A 61 31.59 10.85 7.78
CA GLY A 61 30.43 10.87 6.88
C GLY A 61 29.12 11.04 7.64
N GLU A 62 28.29 11.97 7.19
CA GLU A 62 27.18 12.49 7.98
C GLU A 62 26.17 11.39 8.37
N ASP A 63 25.74 10.58 7.40
CA ASP A 63 24.74 9.52 7.64
C ASP A 63 25.27 8.36 8.51
N GLU A 64 26.39 7.73 8.13
CA GLU A 64 26.95 6.59 8.85
C GLU A 64 27.52 6.99 10.21
N GLY A 65 28.14 8.17 10.29
CA GLY A 65 28.61 8.76 11.54
C GLY A 65 27.47 8.98 12.52
N LEU A 66 26.31 9.50 12.06
CA LEU A 66 25.11 9.62 12.88
C LEU A 66 24.61 8.27 13.40
N ALA A 67 24.63 7.24 12.54
CA ALA A 67 24.22 5.90 12.91
C ALA A 67 25.19 5.25 13.93
N LEU A 68 26.49 5.37 13.71
CA LEU A 68 27.53 4.88 14.62
C LEU A 68 27.47 5.59 15.98
N HIS A 69 27.34 6.92 15.99
CA HIS A 69 27.14 7.70 17.21
C HIS A 69 25.91 7.21 17.98
N THR A 70 24.78 7.02 17.29
CA THR A 70 23.55 6.52 17.92
C THR A 70 23.75 5.15 18.56
N ILE A 71 24.39 4.22 17.85
CA ILE A 71 24.65 2.86 18.36
C ILE A 71 25.65 2.90 19.52
N GLY A 72 26.67 3.76 19.46
CA GLY A 72 27.65 3.96 20.53
C GLY A 72 27.02 4.42 21.85
N LEU A 73 25.89 5.14 21.78
CA LEU A 73 25.09 5.52 22.95
C LEU A 73 24.10 4.43 23.41
N GLY A 74 24.10 3.26 22.78
CA GLY A 74 23.12 2.19 23.04
C GLY A 74 21.70 2.57 22.62
N LYS A 75 21.55 3.52 21.68
CA LYS A 75 20.27 4.05 21.23
C LYS A 75 19.89 3.52 19.84
N GLN A 76 18.71 3.91 19.36
CA GLN A 76 18.18 3.54 18.05
C GLN A 76 17.79 4.79 17.26
N ALA A 77 17.81 4.70 15.92
CA ALA A 77 17.42 5.81 15.05
C ALA A 77 16.53 5.40 13.87
N LEU A 78 15.71 6.35 13.44
CA LEU A 78 14.99 6.31 12.15
C LEU A 78 15.61 7.32 11.19
N PHE A 79 15.86 6.90 9.95
CA PHE A 79 16.31 7.77 8.86
C PHE A 79 15.22 7.82 7.78
N PHE A 80 14.69 9.01 7.51
CA PHE A 80 13.69 9.24 6.47
C PHE A 80 14.34 9.76 5.19
N VAL A 81 14.06 9.08 4.08
CA VAL A 81 14.61 9.37 2.75
C VAL A 81 13.50 9.40 1.69
N ALA A 82 13.74 10.06 0.56
CA ALA A 82 12.70 10.36 -0.42
C ALA A 82 12.23 9.13 -1.23
N THR A 83 13.12 8.16 -1.45
CA THR A 83 12.86 7.03 -2.36
C THR A 83 13.17 5.67 -1.73
N ARG A 84 12.52 4.62 -2.25
CA ARG A 84 12.77 3.23 -1.84
C ARG A 84 14.23 2.83 -2.08
N ARG A 85 14.78 3.21 -3.25
CA ARG A 85 16.17 2.95 -3.61
C ARG A 85 17.15 3.64 -2.64
N SER A 86 16.86 4.88 -2.25
CA SER A 86 17.65 5.60 -1.24
C SER A 86 17.58 4.89 0.11
N ALA A 87 16.42 4.37 0.51
CA ALA A 87 16.27 3.64 1.77
C ALA A 87 17.12 2.37 1.78
N GLU A 88 17.02 1.56 0.73
CA GLU A 88 17.84 0.35 0.57
C GLU A 88 19.34 0.67 0.58
N SER A 89 19.77 1.65 -0.22
CA SER A 89 21.18 2.02 -0.35
C SER A 89 21.77 2.56 0.95
N LEU A 90 21.01 3.39 1.68
CA LEU A 90 21.43 3.94 2.95
C LEU A 90 21.54 2.85 4.03
N ALA A 91 20.57 1.93 4.08
CA ALA A 91 20.62 0.81 5.03
C ALA A 91 21.84 -0.08 4.77
N GLU A 92 22.18 -0.35 3.50
CA GLU A 92 23.34 -1.16 3.15
C GLU A 92 24.65 -0.51 3.60
N ARG A 93 24.82 0.79 3.30
CA ARG A 93 25.96 1.61 3.74
C ARG A 93 26.10 1.58 5.27
N ILE A 94 25.02 1.92 5.98
CA ILE A 94 24.98 1.91 7.45
C ILE A 94 25.30 0.52 7.99
N SER A 95 24.70 -0.55 7.46
CA SER A 95 24.92 -1.92 7.94
C SER A 95 26.38 -2.36 7.82
N THR A 96 27.05 -1.92 6.76
CA THR A 96 28.45 -2.28 6.49
C THR A 96 29.37 -1.68 7.55
N ARG A 97 29.12 -0.43 7.93
CA ARG A 97 29.89 0.26 8.99
C ARG A 97 29.53 -0.25 10.38
N THR A 98 28.25 -0.43 10.66
CA THR A 98 27.75 -0.73 12.01
C THR A 98 27.98 -2.18 12.44
N LYS A 99 28.19 -3.11 11.50
CA LYS A 99 28.43 -4.54 11.79
C LYS A 99 29.51 -4.81 12.85
N LEU A 100 30.58 -4.01 12.88
CA LEU A 100 31.67 -4.17 13.85
C LEU A 100 31.35 -3.60 15.24
N HIS A 101 30.28 -2.82 15.37
CA HIS A 101 29.88 -2.13 16.59
C HIS A 101 28.64 -2.74 17.25
N ILE A 102 28.07 -3.81 16.65
CA ILE A 102 26.94 -4.54 17.23
C ILE A 102 27.44 -5.51 18.32
N ALA A 103 26.80 -5.47 19.49
CA ALA A 103 27.07 -6.37 20.60
C ALA A 103 26.91 -7.84 20.19
N LYS A 104 27.76 -8.73 20.70
CA LYS A 104 27.73 -10.18 20.37
C LYS A 104 26.38 -10.84 20.64
N SER A 105 25.70 -10.44 21.71
CA SER A 105 24.34 -10.91 22.05
C SER A 105 23.33 -10.61 20.95
N ASP A 106 23.44 -9.43 20.33
CA ASP A 106 22.53 -8.96 19.31
C ASP A 106 22.85 -9.61 17.96
N GLN A 107 24.13 -9.93 17.68
CA GLN A 107 24.55 -10.58 16.44
C GLN A 107 23.84 -11.93 16.22
N GLN A 108 23.67 -12.74 17.27
CA GLN A 108 22.97 -14.03 17.16
C GLN A 108 21.48 -13.83 16.85
N GLN A 109 20.83 -12.87 17.52
CA GLN A 109 19.42 -12.56 17.29
C GLN A 109 19.19 -11.97 15.90
N LEU A 110 20.08 -11.07 15.45
CA LEU A 110 20.05 -10.49 14.11
C LEU A 110 20.29 -11.55 13.03
N SER A 111 21.17 -12.52 13.25
CA SER A 111 21.38 -13.63 12.29
C SER A 111 20.12 -14.45 12.13
N LYS A 112 19.49 -14.85 13.24
CA LYS A 112 18.22 -15.60 13.20
C LYS A 112 17.12 -14.80 12.50
N LEU A 113 16.98 -13.52 12.83
CA LEU A 113 16.03 -12.62 12.20
C LEU A 113 16.28 -12.46 10.70
N ALA A 114 17.55 -12.33 10.29
CA ALA A 114 17.92 -12.23 8.90
C ALA A 114 17.51 -13.47 8.10
N ASP A 115 17.73 -14.67 8.66
CA ASP A 115 17.34 -15.93 8.02
C ASP A 115 15.81 -16.04 7.93
N GLU A 116 15.06 -15.63 8.95
CA GLU A 116 13.60 -15.59 8.91
C GLU A 116 13.06 -14.60 7.87
N ILE A 117 13.70 -13.43 7.73
CA ILE A 117 13.31 -12.37 6.78
C ILE A 117 13.65 -12.75 5.34
N GLU A 118 14.81 -13.37 5.12
CA GLU A 118 15.24 -13.87 3.82
C GLU A 118 14.24 -14.91 3.29
N ASN A 119 13.84 -15.85 4.16
CA ASN A 119 13.00 -17.00 3.81
C ASN A 119 11.48 -16.76 3.99
N VAL A 120 11.03 -15.50 3.98
CA VAL A 120 9.58 -15.20 3.95
C VAL A 120 8.94 -15.71 2.65
N LEU A 121 9.67 -15.63 1.54
CA LEU A 121 9.30 -16.27 0.28
C LEU A 121 9.94 -17.65 0.20
N GLU A 122 9.23 -18.59 -0.42
CA GLU A 122 9.79 -19.93 -0.72
C GLU A 122 11.00 -19.85 -1.66
N SER A 123 11.10 -18.78 -2.45
CA SER A 123 12.25 -18.45 -3.29
C SER A 123 12.62 -16.98 -3.06
N PRO A 124 13.58 -16.70 -2.17
CA PRO A 124 13.97 -15.34 -1.80
C PRO A 124 14.50 -14.53 -2.97
N THR A 125 14.05 -13.27 -3.08
CA THR A 125 14.55 -12.34 -4.09
C THR A 125 15.90 -11.71 -3.69
N HIS A 126 16.58 -11.03 -4.61
CA HIS A 126 17.76 -10.23 -4.28
C HIS A 126 17.44 -9.12 -3.26
N GLN A 127 16.22 -8.55 -3.27
CA GLN A 127 15.78 -7.61 -2.24
C GLN A 127 15.67 -8.28 -0.87
N CYS A 128 15.16 -9.51 -0.79
CA CYS A 128 15.09 -10.28 0.46
C CYS A 128 16.50 -10.53 1.02
N LYS A 129 17.43 -10.93 0.16
CA LYS A 129 18.84 -11.15 0.51
C LYS A 129 19.53 -9.86 0.96
N LYS A 130 19.29 -8.75 0.26
CA LYS A 130 19.82 -7.42 0.63
C LYS A 130 19.30 -6.98 2.00
N LEU A 131 18.01 -7.14 2.26
CA LEU A 131 17.41 -6.84 3.56
C LEU A 131 18.04 -7.69 4.67
N ALA A 132 18.18 -8.99 4.46
CA ALA A 132 18.81 -9.91 5.40
C ALA A 132 20.28 -9.53 5.69
N LYS A 133 21.05 -9.15 4.66
CA LYS A 133 22.41 -8.62 4.81
C LYS A 133 22.45 -7.36 5.67
N CYS A 134 21.53 -6.42 5.44
CA CYS A 134 21.44 -5.20 6.25
C CYS A 134 21.16 -5.54 7.72
N ILE A 135 20.22 -6.45 7.97
CA ILE A 135 19.81 -6.86 9.32
C ILE A 135 20.97 -7.48 10.07
N ARG A 136 21.80 -8.31 9.43
CA ARG A 136 23.01 -8.87 10.07
C ARG A 136 23.98 -7.78 10.57
N GLY A 137 23.94 -6.57 9.99
CA GLY A 137 24.69 -5.40 10.47
C GLY A 137 23.92 -4.52 11.47
N GLY A 138 22.70 -4.88 11.87
CA GLY A 138 21.88 -4.10 12.82
C GLY A 138 21.06 -2.98 12.18
N ALA A 139 21.02 -2.90 10.85
CA ALA A 139 20.21 -1.92 10.11
C ALA A 139 19.14 -2.60 9.26
N ALA A 140 18.04 -1.91 8.96
CA ALA A 140 17.02 -2.40 8.03
C ALA A 140 16.50 -1.25 7.18
N PHE A 141 16.09 -1.54 5.95
CA PHE A 141 15.24 -0.61 5.18
C PHE A 141 13.77 -0.99 5.35
N HIS A 142 12.87 -0.01 5.30
CA HIS A 142 11.43 -0.20 5.45
C HIS A 142 10.65 0.66 4.45
N HIS A 143 9.87 0.02 3.58
CA HIS A 143 9.02 0.71 2.60
C HIS A 143 7.92 -0.21 2.05
N ALA A 144 7.01 0.33 1.24
CA ALA A 144 5.89 -0.39 0.63
C ALA A 144 6.29 -1.64 -0.19
N GLY A 145 7.50 -1.66 -0.75
CA GLY A 145 8.02 -2.82 -1.49
C GLY A 145 8.30 -4.08 -0.67
N LEU A 146 8.34 -3.98 0.66
CA LEU A 146 8.56 -5.14 1.54
C LEU A 146 7.28 -5.92 1.82
N LEU A 147 7.41 -7.23 1.98
CA LEU A 147 6.30 -8.10 2.36
C LEU A 147 5.81 -7.74 3.77
N ARG A 148 4.50 -7.92 4.02
CA ARG A 148 3.89 -7.63 5.33
C ARG A 148 4.59 -8.35 6.48
N LYS A 149 4.97 -9.62 6.28
CA LYS A 149 5.71 -10.40 7.28
C LYS A 149 7.10 -9.83 7.55
N GLN A 150 7.84 -9.40 6.53
CA GLN A 150 9.15 -8.75 6.71
C GLN A 150 9.01 -7.43 7.49
N LYS A 151 8.03 -6.58 7.13
CA LYS A 151 7.75 -5.33 7.86
C LYS A 151 7.44 -5.60 9.34
N SER A 152 6.57 -6.58 9.61
CA SER A 152 6.19 -6.95 10.98
C SER A 152 7.40 -7.42 11.79
N LEU A 153 8.27 -8.25 11.20
CA LEU A 153 9.50 -8.75 11.82
C LEU A 153 10.48 -7.62 12.13
N ILE A 154 10.68 -6.67 11.20
CA ILE A 154 11.53 -5.49 11.41
C ILE A 154 10.99 -4.63 12.56
N GLU A 155 9.70 -4.29 12.50
CA GLU A 155 9.05 -3.42 13.50
C GLU A 155 9.07 -4.04 14.90
N GLU A 156 8.80 -5.34 15.01
CA GLU A 156 8.85 -6.06 16.28
C GLU A 156 10.26 -6.09 16.86
N ASN A 157 11.27 -6.40 16.04
CA ASN A 157 12.66 -6.48 16.50
C ASN A 157 13.29 -5.10 16.72
N PHE A 158 12.76 -4.05 16.10
CA PHE A 158 13.11 -2.68 16.46
C PHE A 158 12.52 -2.29 17.82
N ARG A 159 11.25 -2.61 18.12
CA ARG A 159 10.67 -2.38 19.46
C ARG A 159 11.44 -3.12 20.56
N LYS A 160 11.95 -4.33 20.26
CA LYS A 160 12.79 -5.13 21.17
C LYS A 160 14.23 -4.61 21.32
N GLY A 161 14.63 -3.58 20.57
CA GLY A 161 15.99 -3.04 20.59
C GLY A 161 17.01 -3.85 19.81
N VAL A 162 16.61 -4.90 19.09
CA VAL A 162 17.52 -5.78 18.33
C VAL A 162 17.99 -5.10 17.05
N VAL A 163 17.05 -4.61 16.24
CA VAL A 163 17.36 -3.75 15.08
C VAL A 163 17.66 -2.34 15.58
N LYS A 164 18.82 -1.78 15.22
CA LYS A 164 19.29 -0.49 15.76
C LYS A 164 18.88 0.69 14.89
N ILE A 165 18.95 0.52 13.58
CA ILE A 165 18.70 1.61 12.62
C ILE A 165 17.66 1.16 11.60
N ILE A 166 16.65 1.99 11.34
CA ILE A 166 15.74 1.82 10.22
C ILE A 166 15.88 2.99 9.27
N THR A 167 16.12 2.71 7.99
CA THR A 167 15.98 3.68 6.90
C THR A 167 14.62 3.47 6.23
N SER A 168 13.88 4.54 5.96
CA SER A 168 12.51 4.39 5.47
C SER A 168 12.05 5.56 4.61
N THR A 169 11.07 5.28 3.75
CA THR A 169 10.26 6.34 3.14
C THR A 169 9.29 6.93 4.18
N PRO A 170 8.79 8.18 4.00
CA PRO A 170 7.90 8.83 4.99
C PRO A 170 6.65 8.05 5.40
N THR A 171 6.22 7.07 4.60
CA THR A 171 5.07 6.20 4.89
C THR A 171 5.14 5.47 6.24
N LEU A 172 6.34 5.16 6.74
CA LEU A 172 6.50 4.57 8.08
C LEU A 172 6.01 5.53 9.16
N ALA A 173 6.13 6.84 8.92
CA ALA A 173 5.74 7.86 9.88
C ALA A 173 4.23 7.97 10.12
N MET A 174 3.43 7.44 9.20
CA MET A 174 1.97 7.47 9.26
C MET A 174 1.37 6.14 9.79
N GLY A 175 2.11 5.03 9.65
CA GLY A 175 1.50 3.69 9.63
C GLY A 175 1.63 2.86 10.91
N VAL A 176 2.62 3.13 11.76
CA VAL A 176 2.94 2.28 12.92
C VAL A 176 3.47 3.09 14.09
N ASN A 177 3.15 2.75 15.33
CA ASN A 177 3.79 3.40 16.49
C ASN A 177 5.19 2.80 16.70
N LEU A 178 6.21 3.55 16.30
CA LEU A 178 7.61 3.12 16.37
C LEU A 178 8.49 4.34 16.71
N PRO A 179 8.63 4.68 18.00
CA PRO A 179 9.52 5.75 18.43
C PRO A 179 10.98 5.29 18.42
N ALA A 180 11.89 6.22 18.23
CA ALA A 180 13.34 6.01 18.32
C ALA A 180 13.96 7.18 19.09
N TRP A 181 15.15 6.99 19.65
CA TRP A 181 15.81 8.10 20.34
C TRP A 181 16.12 9.25 19.38
N ARG A 182 16.59 8.91 18.16
CA ARG A 182 16.91 9.86 17.11
C ARG A 182 16.05 9.66 15.86
N VAL A 183 15.64 10.76 15.24
CA VAL A 183 15.07 10.80 13.90
C VAL A 183 15.95 11.66 13.00
N VAL A 184 16.26 11.18 11.81
CA VAL A 184 17.03 11.92 10.80
C VAL A 184 16.16 12.09 9.56
N ILE A 185 15.89 13.32 9.15
CA ILE A 185 15.23 13.64 7.88
C ILE A 185 16.34 13.96 6.89
N ARG A 186 16.75 12.94 6.12
CA ARG A 186 17.84 13.08 5.16
C ARG A 186 17.40 13.79 3.88
N ASP A 187 16.14 13.59 3.47
CA ASP A 187 15.59 14.22 2.28
C ASP A 187 14.36 15.07 2.64
N ALA A 188 14.50 16.39 2.57
CA ALA A 188 13.40 17.34 2.74
C ALA A 188 12.54 17.55 1.47
N LYS A 189 13.00 17.03 0.31
CA LYS A 189 12.31 17.13 -0.99
C LYS A 189 11.93 15.76 -1.53
N ARG A 190 10.79 15.68 -2.19
CA ARG A 190 10.29 14.48 -2.87
C ARG A 190 9.74 14.82 -4.25
N TYR A 191 9.95 13.91 -5.21
CA TYR A 191 9.38 14.02 -6.55
C TYR A 191 7.93 13.55 -6.58
N TYR A 192 7.04 14.37 -7.11
CA TYR A 192 5.66 14.03 -7.44
C TYR A 192 5.48 14.06 -8.97
N PRO A 193 4.97 12.97 -9.58
CA PRO A 193 4.67 12.96 -11.01
C PRO A 193 3.78 14.15 -11.41
N GLY A 194 4.13 14.83 -12.49
CA GLY A 194 3.41 16.02 -12.99
C GLY A 194 3.67 17.33 -12.24
N VAL A 195 4.28 17.29 -11.06
CA VAL A 195 4.61 18.49 -10.25
C VAL A 195 6.11 18.74 -10.19
N GLY A 196 6.91 17.67 -10.12
CA GLY A 196 8.36 17.76 -9.97
C GLY A 196 8.83 17.56 -8.52
N SER A 197 10.05 18.00 -8.24
CA SER A 197 10.65 17.92 -6.90
C SER A 197 10.14 19.06 -6.03
N THR A 198 9.40 18.74 -4.97
CA THR A 198 8.86 19.71 -4.01
C THR A 198 9.23 19.35 -2.57
N TYR A 199 9.17 20.32 -1.67
CA TYR A 199 9.35 20.08 -0.25
C TYR A 199 8.23 19.18 0.29
N ILE A 200 8.56 18.33 1.26
CA ILE A 200 7.54 17.57 1.98
C ILE A 200 6.63 18.53 2.77
N PRO A 201 5.35 18.20 2.98
CA PRO A 201 4.50 19.01 3.84
C PRO A 201 5.08 19.15 5.26
N VAL A 202 4.87 20.29 5.90
CA VAL A 202 5.27 20.54 7.29
C VAL A 202 4.55 19.56 8.21
N LEU A 203 3.29 19.22 7.92
CA LEU A 203 2.57 18.16 8.64
C LEU A 203 3.30 16.81 8.60
N ASP A 204 3.83 16.40 7.44
CA ASP A 204 4.57 15.15 7.29
C ASP A 204 5.89 15.20 8.06
N TYR A 205 6.60 16.33 8.01
CA TYR A 205 7.80 16.59 8.81
C TYR A 205 7.52 16.46 10.31
N LYS A 206 6.46 17.13 10.81
CA LYS A 206 6.10 17.10 12.23
C LYS A 206 5.71 15.70 12.71
N GLN A 207 5.07 14.90 11.85
CA GLN A 207 4.82 13.49 12.16
C GLN A 207 6.08 12.62 12.17
N MET A 208 7.10 12.96 11.37
CA MET A 208 8.41 12.28 11.41
C MET A 208 9.17 12.60 12.69
N VAL A 209 9.39 13.89 13.01
CA VAL A 209 10.10 14.30 14.25
C VAL A 209 9.32 13.94 15.52
N GLY A 210 7.99 13.79 15.40
CA GLY A 210 7.10 13.25 16.42
C GLY A 210 7.56 11.91 17.02
N ARG A 211 8.39 11.16 16.28
CA ARG A 211 8.90 9.83 16.65
C ARG A 211 10.20 9.84 17.42
N ALA A 212 10.86 10.99 17.52
CA ALA A 212 12.06 11.14 18.31
C ALA A 212 11.72 11.19 19.81
N GLY A 213 12.46 10.39 20.59
CA GLY A 213 12.26 10.16 22.02
C GLY A 213 11.35 8.96 22.30
N ARG A 214 11.89 7.90 22.94
CA ARG A 214 11.09 6.74 23.38
C ARG A 214 10.58 6.98 24.81
N PRO A 215 9.25 7.04 25.02
CA PRO A 215 8.69 7.14 26.37
C PRO A 215 9.24 6.04 27.27
N GLN A 216 9.53 6.36 28.53
CA GLN A 216 10.08 5.46 29.55
C GLN A 216 11.56 5.03 29.37
N TYR A 217 12.17 5.23 28.20
CA TYR A 217 13.56 4.81 27.93
C TYR A 217 14.53 5.97 27.76
N ASP A 218 14.05 7.11 27.27
CA ASP A 218 14.88 8.26 26.91
C ASP A 218 14.44 9.49 27.70
N SER A 219 15.41 10.27 28.21
CA SER A 219 15.16 11.56 28.86
C SER A 219 14.84 12.68 27.86
N PHE A 220 15.37 12.55 26.64
CA PHE A 220 15.09 13.41 25.50
C PHE A 220 15.22 12.62 24.20
N GLY A 221 14.62 13.11 23.13
CA GLY A 221 14.83 12.69 21.75
C GLY A 221 15.48 13.78 20.91
N GLU A 222 16.09 13.39 19.81
CA GLU A 222 16.70 14.31 18.84
C GLU A 222 16.09 14.11 17.47
N SER A 223 15.77 15.21 16.77
CA SER A 223 15.51 15.16 15.34
C SER A 223 16.47 16.05 14.58
N ILE A 224 17.04 15.52 13.51
CA ILE A 224 18.08 16.16 12.71
C ILE A 224 17.60 16.26 11.28
N LEU A 225 17.52 17.48 10.76
CA LEU A 225 17.20 17.78 9.37
C LEU A 225 18.51 18.02 8.60
N MET A 226 18.73 17.28 7.52
CA MET A 226 19.99 17.34 6.78
C MET A 226 19.90 18.40 5.67
N ALA A 227 20.72 19.44 5.78
CA ALA A 227 20.81 20.51 4.79
C ALA A 227 22.03 20.31 3.88
N LYS A 228 21.95 20.82 2.65
CA LYS A 228 23.04 20.68 1.66
C LYS A 228 24.04 21.84 1.67
N SER A 229 23.65 22.97 2.22
CA SER A 229 24.44 24.20 2.34
C SER A 229 23.91 25.01 3.52
N GLU A 230 24.66 26.03 3.93
CA GLU A 230 24.20 26.96 4.95
C GLU A 230 22.91 27.69 4.54
N GLU A 231 22.77 28.07 3.27
CA GLU A 231 21.52 28.67 2.75
C GLU A 231 20.33 27.70 2.86
N ASP A 232 20.50 26.44 2.45
CA ASP A 232 19.47 25.41 2.60
C ASP A 232 19.18 25.14 4.10
N SER A 233 20.17 25.30 4.98
CA SER A 233 20.02 25.18 6.43
C SER A 233 19.01 26.20 6.96
N TYR A 234 19.20 27.48 6.63
CA TYR A 234 18.28 28.56 7.03
C TYR A 234 16.87 28.34 6.45
N ASP A 235 16.77 28.01 5.16
CA ASP A 235 15.47 27.77 4.51
C ASP A 235 14.68 26.62 5.15
N LEU A 236 15.39 25.55 5.52
CA LEU A 236 14.82 24.37 6.15
C LEU A 236 14.39 24.64 7.60
N GLU A 237 15.19 25.38 8.35
CA GLU A 237 14.90 25.80 9.72
C GLU A 237 13.63 26.66 9.76
N GLU A 238 13.58 27.71 8.93
CA GLU A 238 12.42 28.61 8.82
C GLU A 238 11.16 27.87 8.39
N ARG A 239 11.28 26.96 7.41
CA ARG A 239 10.12 26.20 6.90
C ARG A 239 9.55 25.21 7.91
N TYR A 240 10.40 24.48 8.63
CA TYR A 240 9.96 23.29 9.36
C TYR A 240 10.06 23.41 10.87
N ILE A 241 11.12 24.04 11.40
CA ILE A 241 11.29 24.17 12.85
C ILE A 241 10.48 25.37 13.32
N ASN A 242 10.66 26.52 12.68
CA ASN A 242 9.97 27.77 13.02
C ASN A 242 8.61 27.91 12.32
N GLY A 243 8.37 27.12 11.26
CA GLY A 243 7.15 27.19 10.45
C GLY A 243 5.93 26.49 11.06
N GLU A 244 4.75 26.90 10.60
CA GLU A 244 3.46 26.31 10.96
C GLU A 244 3.05 25.19 9.98
N THR A 245 2.23 24.25 10.45
CA THR A 245 1.61 23.23 9.59
C THR A 245 0.63 23.85 8.59
N GLU A 246 0.44 23.20 7.45
CA GLU A 246 -0.58 23.59 6.47
C GLU A 246 -2.01 23.41 7.03
N ASP A 247 -2.96 24.15 6.45
CA ASP A 247 -4.38 23.94 6.72
C ASP A 247 -4.86 22.59 6.16
N ILE A 248 -5.75 21.94 6.90
CA ILE A 248 -6.46 20.77 6.41
C ILE A 248 -7.54 21.22 5.45
N ILE A 249 -7.39 20.85 4.17
CA ILE A 249 -8.33 21.20 3.10
C ILE A 249 -9.15 19.98 2.70
N SER A 250 -10.48 20.14 2.66
CA SER A 250 -11.38 19.09 2.20
C SER A 250 -11.11 18.72 0.73
N LYS A 251 -11.07 17.41 0.45
CA LYS A 251 -10.94 16.87 -0.91
C LYS A 251 -12.27 16.45 -1.52
N LEU A 252 -13.38 16.77 -0.86
CA LEU A 252 -14.72 16.33 -1.26
C LEU A 252 -15.10 16.72 -2.69
N SER A 253 -14.67 17.88 -3.18
CA SER A 253 -15.06 18.42 -4.49
C SER A 253 -14.40 17.74 -5.70
N LEU A 254 -13.52 16.76 -5.46
CA LEU A 254 -12.96 15.91 -6.51
C LEU A 254 -14.05 15.00 -7.05
N GLU A 255 -14.18 14.93 -8.37
CA GLU A 255 -15.26 14.20 -9.05
C GLU A 255 -15.37 12.72 -8.64
N PRO A 256 -14.27 11.93 -8.54
CA PRO A 256 -14.37 10.53 -8.09
C PRO A 256 -14.99 10.37 -6.70
N ILE A 257 -14.69 11.32 -5.80
CA ILE A 257 -15.18 11.33 -4.42
C ILE A 257 -16.67 11.70 -4.40
N LEU A 258 -17.07 12.78 -5.09
CA LEU A 258 -18.48 13.17 -5.22
C LEU A 258 -19.32 12.07 -5.86
N ARG A 259 -18.83 11.46 -6.94
CA ARG A 259 -19.53 10.41 -7.68
C ARG A 259 -19.79 9.17 -6.82
N THR A 260 -18.75 8.71 -6.11
CA THR A 260 -18.85 7.54 -5.22
C THR A 260 -19.82 7.81 -4.06
N HIS A 261 -19.70 8.96 -3.39
CA HIS A 261 -20.57 9.28 -2.25
C HIS A 261 -22.01 9.60 -2.67
N THR A 262 -22.23 10.25 -3.82
CA THR A 262 -23.58 10.50 -4.34
C THR A 262 -24.30 9.20 -4.62
N LEU A 263 -23.65 8.24 -5.29
CA LEU A 263 -24.25 6.92 -5.51
C LEU A 263 -24.52 6.21 -4.17
N ALA A 264 -23.58 6.22 -3.23
CA ALA A 264 -23.75 5.56 -1.94
C ALA A 264 -24.92 6.13 -1.11
N LEU A 265 -25.10 7.46 -1.11
CA LEU A 265 -26.21 8.12 -0.40
C LEU A 265 -27.57 7.76 -1.02
N VAL A 266 -27.65 7.65 -2.34
CA VAL A 266 -28.87 7.21 -3.02
C VAL A 266 -29.10 5.70 -2.84
N ALA A 267 -28.04 4.88 -2.96
CA ALA A 267 -28.10 3.42 -2.85
C ALA A 267 -28.50 2.94 -1.45
N SER A 268 -28.02 3.62 -0.40
CA SER A 268 -28.43 3.38 0.98
C SER A 268 -29.84 3.87 1.31
N GLY A 269 -30.45 4.66 0.41
CA GLY A 269 -31.74 5.30 0.62
C GLY A 269 -31.71 6.47 1.61
N PHE A 270 -30.51 6.94 1.98
CA PHE A 270 -30.32 8.10 2.87
C PHE A 270 -30.76 9.40 2.18
N CYS A 271 -30.38 9.57 0.92
CA CYS A 271 -30.85 10.67 0.07
C CYS A 271 -31.79 10.15 -1.01
N LYS A 272 -32.97 10.75 -1.15
CA LYS A 272 -34.02 10.35 -2.11
C LYS A 272 -34.41 11.45 -3.09
N THR A 273 -33.83 12.64 -2.97
CA THR A 273 -34.05 13.80 -3.82
C THR A 273 -32.75 14.58 -3.98
N LYS A 274 -32.67 15.43 -5.01
CA LYS A 274 -31.54 16.35 -5.19
C LYS A 274 -31.37 17.27 -3.99
N GLU A 275 -32.46 17.75 -3.43
CA GLU A 275 -32.50 18.62 -2.25
C GLU A 275 -31.92 17.91 -1.02
N SER A 276 -32.22 16.63 -0.82
CA SER A 276 -31.63 15.85 0.29
C SER A 276 -30.12 15.61 0.13
N LEU A 277 -29.64 15.47 -1.11
CA LEU A 277 -28.20 15.42 -1.38
C LEU A 277 -27.53 16.76 -1.06
N LEU A 278 -28.10 17.87 -1.52
CA LEU A 278 -27.59 19.21 -1.23
C LEU A 278 -27.58 19.50 0.27
N ASP A 279 -28.65 19.15 0.99
CA ASP A 279 -28.71 19.26 2.45
C ASP A 279 -27.61 18.43 3.13
N PHE A 280 -27.38 17.18 2.70
CA PHE A 280 -26.30 16.37 3.25
C PHE A 280 -24.92 17.01 2.99
N PHE A 281 -24.64 17.39 1.75
CA PHE A 281 -23.34 17.97 1.38
C PHE A 281 -23.10 19.33 2.03
N SER A 282 -24.15 20.11 2.32
CA SER A 282 -24.06 21.37 3.07
C SER A 282 -23.56 21.20 4.51
N LYS A 283 -23.62 19.98 5.06
CA LYS A 283 -23.16 19.65 6.42
C LYS A 283 -21.74 19.08 6.45
N THR A 284 -21.08 18.99 5.30
CA THR A 284 -19.71 18.45 5.21
C THR A 284 -18.67 19.50 5.56
N PHE A 285 -17.45 19.07 5.91
CA PHE A 285 -16.35 19.98 6.17
C PHE A 285 -16.02 20.89 4.98
N TYR A 286 -16.26 20.43 3.74
CA TYR A 286 -16.11 21.28 2.57
C TYR A 286 -17.03 22.51 2.63
N ALA A 287 -18.33 22.26 2.88
CA ALA A 287 -19.33 23.32 2.94
C ALA A 287 -19.06 24.28 4.10
N PHE A 288 -18.64 23.73 5.23
CA PHE A 288 -18.25 24.51 6.40
C PHE A 288 -17.07 25.44 6.10
N HIS A 289 -16.03 24.93 5.42
CA HIS A 289 -14.81 25.67 5.12
C HIS A 289 -15.02 26.78 4.08
N TYR A 290 -15.69 26.47 2.97
CA TYR A 290 -15.82 27.42 1.85
C TYR A 290 -17.05 28.33 1.97
N GLY A 291 -18.09 27.94 2.69
CA GLY A 291 -19.36 28.68 2.83
C GLY A 291 -20.21 28.76 1.56
N ASP A 292 -19.57 28.81 0.38
CA ASP A 292 -20.21 28.75 -0.94
C ASP A 292 -20.31 27.32 -1.46
N MET A 293 -21.53 26.92 -1.82
CA MET A 293 -21.87 25.60 -2.32
C MET A 293 -22.19 25.58 -3.82
N THR A 294 -22.03 26.72 -4.52
CA THR A 294 -22.40 26.86 -5.93
C THR A 294 -21.67 25.83 -6.80
N ASP A 295 -20.34 25.75 -6.68
CA ASP A 295 -19.51 24.78 -7.40
C ASP A 295 -19.92 23.33 -7.12
N ILE A 296 -20.20 22.99 -5.86
CA ILE A 296 -20.61 21.63 -5.50
C ILE A 296 -22.02 21.31 -6.00
N LYS A 297 -22.93 22.27 -5.98
CA LYS A 297 -24.31 22.09 -6.45
C LYS A 297 -24.35 21.72 -7.93
N ASP A 298 -23.53 22.38 -8.74
CA ASP A 298 -23.43 22.08 -10.17
C ASP A 298 -22.79 20.71 -10.39
N LYS A 299 -21.70 20.40 -9.66
CA LYS A 299 -21.07 19.07 -9.70
C LYS A 299 -22.00 17.94 -9.26
N ILE A 300 -22.83 18.15 -8.24
CA ILE A 300 -23.83 17.16 -7.80
C ILE A 300 -24.88 16.95 -8.88
N SER A 301 -25.35 18.04 -9.51
CA SER A 301 -26.33 17.96 -10.60
C SER A 301 -25.78 17.13 -11.75
N TYR A 302 -24.58 17.48 -12.21
CA TYR A 302 -23.85 16.72 -13.22
C TYR A 302 -23.64 15.25 -12.83
N THR A 303 -23.32 14.99 -11.55
CA THR A 303 -23.14 13.63 -11.03
C THR A 303 -24.43 12.82 -11.06
N ILE A 304 -25.58 13.42 -10.73
CA ILE A 304 -26.89 12.76 -10.79
C ILE A 304 -27.20 12.38 -12.24
N ASP A 305 -27.02 13.31 -13.18
CA ASP A 305 -27.29 13.08 -14.60
C ASP A 305 -26.39 11.96 -15.14
N MET A 306 -25.09 12.03 -14.88
CA MET A 306 -24.12 10.99 -15.23
C MET A 306 -24.49 9.61 -14.65
N LEU A 307 -24.85 9.52 -13.37
CA LEU A 307 -25.23 8.25 -12.74
C LEU A 307 -26.56 7.71 -13.29
N SER A 308 -27.47 8.61 -13.71
CA SER A 308 -28.74 8.24 -14.34
C SER A 308 -28.50 7.71 -15.75
N ASP A 309 -27.67 8.39 -16.54
CA ASP A 309 -27.29 7.99 -17.91
C ASP A 309 -26.57 6.63 -17.92
N TRP A 310 -25.74 6.36 -16.91
CA TRP A 310 -25.09 5.06 -16.74
C TRP A 310 -26.01 3.97 -16.18
N GLY A 311 -27.27 4.30 -15.86
CA GLY A 311 -28.26 3.36 -15.35
C GLY A 311 -27.97 2.87 -13.92
N PHE A 312 -27.25 3.66 -13.12
CA PHE A 312 -27.00 3.35 -11.70
C PHE A 312 -28.07 3.93 -10.77
N ILE A 313 -28.67 5.03 -11.17
CA ILE A 313 -29.84 5.59 -10.49
C ILE A 313 -30.96 5.86 -11.49
N THR A 314 -32.14 6.10 -10.96
CA THR A 314 -33.29 6.62 -11.70
C THR A 314 -33.71 7.94 -11.06
N ALA A 315 -33.91 8.96 -11.88
CA ALA A 315 -34.45 10.25 -11.49
C ALA A 315 -35.83 10.43 -12.14
N ARG A 316 -36.91 10.23 -11.38
CA ARG A 316 -38.30 10.39 -11.88
C ARG A 316 -39.09 11.28 -10.94
N ASN A 317 -39.73 12.31 -11.47
CA ASN A 317 -40.55 13.26 -10.70
C ASN A 317 -39.81 13.83 -9.47
N GLY A 318 -38.51 14.16 -9.63
CA GLY A 318 -37.66 14.65 -8.53
C GLY A 318 -37.20 13.60 -7.52
N LYS A 319 -37.66 12.34 -7.62
CA LYS A 319 -37.25 11.24 -6.75
C LYS A 319 -36.06 10.48 -7.36
N LEU A 320 -35.01 10.34 -6.56
CA LEU A 320 -33.83 9.53 -6.84
C LEU A 320 -34.00 8.15 -6.22
N SER A 321 -33.69 7.10 -6.99
CA SER A 321 -33.68 5.72 -6.49
C SER A 321 -32.61 4.90 -7.20
N PRO A 322 -31.87 4.04 -6.50
CA PRO A 322 -30.83 3.22 -7.10
C PRO A 322 -31.46 2.14 -8.00
N THR A 323 -30.77 1.80 -9.09
CA THR A 323 -31.06 0.55 -9.81
C THR A 323 -30.43 -0.63 -9.08
N LEU A 324 -30.78 -1.86 -9.48
CA LEU A 324 -30.14 -3.07 -8.93
C LEU A 324 -28.62 -3.05 -9.17
N ILE A 325 -28.20 -2.60 -10.35
CA ILE A 325 -26.78 -2.45 -10.70
C ILE A 325 -26.13 -1.35 -9.86
N GLY A 326 -26.73 -0.16 -9.78
CA GLY A 326 -26.15 0.93 -8.98
C GLY A 326 -26.03 0.62 -7.51
N LYS A 327 -27.02 -0.10 -6.94
CA LYS A 327 -26.91 -0.63 -5.57
C LYS A 327 -25.72 -1.58 -5.45
N ARG A 328 -25.54 -2.52 -6.40
CA ARG A 328 -24.42 -3.45 -6.37
C ARG A 328 -23.07 -2.74 -6.53
N VAL A 329 -22.97 -1.73 -7.38
CA VAL A 329 -21.76 -0.89 -7.52
C VAL A 329 -21.38 -0.24 -6.20
N SER A 330 -22.36 0.32 -5.49
CA SER A 330 -22.15 0.87 -4.13
C SER A 330 -21.70 -0.22 -3.13
N ASP A 331 -22.31 -1.41 -3.15
CA ASP A 331 -21.95 -2.51 -2.25
C ASP A 331 -20.54 -3.06 -2.52
N LEU A 332 -20.10 -3.02 -3.77
CA LEU A 332 -18.76 -3.42 -4.20
C LEU A 332 -17.67 -2.40 -3.86
N TYR A 333 -18.09 -1.17 -3.49
CA TYR A 333 -17.22 -0.05 -3.14
C TYR A 333 -16.26 0.38 -4.27
N ILE A 334 -16.62 0.09 -5.52
CA ILE A 334 -15.88 0.55 -6.70
C ILE A 334 -16.42 1.89 -7.18
N ASP A 335 -15.55 2.71 -7.77
CA ASP A 335 -15.94 3.95 -8.40
C ASP A 335 -16.97 3.67 -9.51
N PRO A 336 -18.07 4.44 -9.61
CA PRO A 336 -19.06 4.26 -10.66
C PRO A 336 -18.48 4.31 -12.09
N LEU A 337 -17.43 5.10 -12.35
CA LEU A 337 -16.76 5.12 -13.65
C LEU A 337 -16.08 3.78 -13.96
N THR A 338 -15.40 3.18 -12.97
CA THR A 338 -14.85 1.82 -13.09
C THR A 338 -15.97 0.82 -13.41
N ALA A 339 -17.09 0.89 -12.69
CA ALA A 339 -18.23 0.01 -12.93
C ALA A 339 -18.83 0.18 -14.34
N ARG A 340 -18.96 1.42 -14.81
CA ARG A 340 -19.47 1.74 -16.16
C ARG A 340 -18.54 1.15 -17.23
N ASN A 341 -17.23 1.30 -17.04
CA ASN A 341 -16.24 0.71 -17.95
C ASN A 341 -16.30 -0.83 -17.93
N PHE A 342 -16.45 -1.45 -16.76
CA PHE A 342 -16.63 -2.89 -16.64
C PHE A 342 -17.87 -3.38 -17.37
N ILE A 343 -19.02 -2.72 -17.21
CA ILE A 343 -20.27 -3.10 -17.90
C ILE A 343 -20.11 -2.94 -19.41
N SER A 344 -19.50 -1.85 -19.89
CA SER A 344 -19.21 -1.65 -21.32
C SER A 344 -18.30 -2.75 -21.88
N SER A 345 -17.25 -3.12 -21.15
CA SER A 345 -16.34 -4.20 -21.54
C SER A 345 -17.02 -5.57 -21.52
N LEU A 346 -17.91 -5.84 -20.56
CA LEU A 346 -18.74 -7.05 -20.53
C LEU A 346 -19.69 -7.12 -21.72
N ASP A 347 -20.33 -6.00 -22.07
CA ASP A 347 -21.23 -5.91 -23.22
C ASP A 347 -20.46 -6.15 -24.54
N LYS A 348 -19.24 -5.60 -24.67
CA LYS A 348 -18.33 -5.87 -25.80
C LYS A 348 -17.88 -7.34 -25.82
N ALA A 349 -17.50 -7.90 -24.68
CA ALA A 349 -17.09 -9.31 -24.54
C ALA A 349 -18.24 -10.29 -24.82
N SER A 350 -19.50 -9.89 -24.62
CA SER A 350 -20.65 -10.73 -24.99
C SER A 350 -20.85 -10.87 -26.51
N LYS A 351 -20.27 -9.95 -27.29
CA LYS A 351 -20.37 -9.90 -28.76
C LYS A 351 -19.10 -10.40 -29.45
N LYS A 352 -18.01 -10.58 -28.71
CA LYS A 352 -16.68 -10.99 -29.20
C LYS A 352 -16.22 -12.24 -28.46
N GLN A 353 -15.11 -12.84 -28.89
CA GLN A 353 -14.48 -13.90 -28.10
C GLN A 353 -13.88 -13.31 -26.83
N ILE A 354 -14.23 -13.88 -25.67
CA ILE A 354 -13.63 -13.50 -24.39
C ILE A 354 -12.17 -13.94 -24.33
N SER A 355 -11.29 -13.05 -23.86
CA SER A 355 -9.88 -13.36 -23.65
C SER A 355 -9.41 -12.96 -22.25
N GLU A 356 -8.40 -13.68 -21.75
CA GLU A 356 -7.79 -13.45 -20.45
C GLU A 356 -7.15 -12.06 -20.43
N PHE A 357 -6.44 -11.70 -21.51
CA PHE A 357 -5.87 -10.38 -21.71
C PHE A 357 -6.92 -9.27 -21.61
N GLY A 358 -8.04 -9.39 -22.32
CA GLY A 358 -9.09 -8.37 -22.33
C GLY A 358 -9.69 -8.11 -20.95
N ILE A 359 -9.96 -9.17 -20.18
CA ILE A 359 -10.50 -9.06 -18.81
C ILE A 359 -9.46 -8.44 -17.86
N ILE A 360 -8.19 -8.83 -17.97
CA ILE A 360 -7.13 -8.32 -17.10
C ILE A 360 -6.79 -6.86 -17.44
N GLN A 361 -6.75 -6.50 -18.71
CA GLN A 361 -6.59 -5.12 -19.15
C GLN A 361 -7.74 -4.24 -18.66
N THR A 362 -8.97 -4.77 -18.67
CA THR A 362 -10.16 -4.08 -18.14
C THR A 362 -9.99 -3.69 -16.68
N ILE A 363 -9.61 -4.63 -15.81
CA ILE A 363 -9.40 -4.31 -14.38
C ILE A 363 -8.16 -3.43 -14.15
N ASN A 364 -7.15 -3.51 -15.02
CA ASN A 364 -5.92 -2.73 -14.88
C ASN A 364 -6.10 -1.27 -15.26
N ASN A 365 -7.11 -0.94 -16.07
CA ASN A 365 -7.47 0.43 -16.40
C ASN A 365 -8.41 1.08 -15.37
N ALA A 366 -8.81 0.35 -14.33
CA ALA A 366 -9.67 0.86 -13.27
C ALA A 366 -8.96 1.94 -12.43
N LEU A 367 -9.71 2.91 -11.91
CA LEU A 367 -9.17 3.99 -11.07
C LEU A 367 -8.49 3.44 -9.81
N GLU A 368 -9.03 2.36 -9.26
CA GLU A 368 -8.58 1.72 -8.03
C GLU A 368 -7.25 0.97 -8.20
N MET A 369 -6.89 0.61 -9.43
CA MET A 369 -5.59 -0.02 -9.70
C MET A 369 -4.43 0.99 -9.65
N LYS A 370 -4.72 2.30 -9.69
CA LYS A 370 -3.69 3.35 -9.66
C LYS A 370 -2.97 3.41 -8.30
N PRO A 371 -1.69 3.83 -8.25
CA PRO A 371 -0.84 4.16 -9.40
C PRO A 371 -0.37 2.91 -10.15
N LEU A 372 -0.34 2.96 -11.48
CA LEU A 372 0.15 1.85 -12.32
C LEU A 372 1.69 1.83 -12.38
N ILE A 373 2.27 0.70 -12.79
CA ILE A 373 3.70 0.62 -13.05
C ILE A 373 4.05 1.44 -14.30
N GLY A 374 5.04 2.34 -14.18
CA GLY A 374 5.44 3.20 -15.29
C GLY A 374 6.05 2.42 -16.45
N VAL A 375 5.85 2.90 -17.68
CA VAL A 375 6.50 2.39 -18.90
C VAL A 375 7.76 3.20 -19.13
N LYS A 376 8.92 2.54 -19.17
CA LYS A 376 10.21 3.16 -19.48
C LYS A 376 10.39 3.25 -21.00
N SER A 377 11.23 4.18 -21.46
CA SER A 377 11.50 4.36 -22.90
C SER A 377 11.91 3.06 -23.60
N GLY A 378 12.77 2.24 -22.99
CA GLY A 378 13.18 0.95 -23.54
C GLY A 378 12.12 -0.16 -23.51
N GLU A 379 10.96 0.08 -22.91
CA GLU A 379 9.85 -0.89 -22.83
C GLU A 379 8.71 -0.54 -23.81
N GLN A 380 8.71 0.66 -24.40
CA GLN A 380 7.63 1.16 -25.23
C GLN A 380 7.33 0.25 -26.44
N GLU A 381 8.36 -0.20 -27.16
CA GLU A 381 8.20 -1.09 -28.31
C GLU A 381 7.51 -2.41 -27.94
N SER A 382 7.88 -2.99 -26.79
CA SER A 382 7.27 -4.24 -26.31
C SER A 382 5.79 -4.06 -25.94
N VAL A 383 5.44 -2.91 -25.37
CA VAL A 383 4.05 -2.57 -25.02
C VAL A 383 3.23 -2.32 -26.29
N GLN A 384 3.79 -1.61 -27.27
CA GLN A 384 3.13 -1.34 -28.55
C GLN A 384 2.90 -2.61 -29.35
N SER A 385 3.91 -3.47 -29.43
CA SER A 385 3.79 -4.79 -30.05
C SER A 385 2.71 -5.63 -29.39
N ARG A 386 2.57 -5.51 -28.06
CA ARG A 386 1.51 -6.19 -27.32
C ARG A 386 0.13 -5.66 -27.71
N ILE A 387 -0.06 -4.35 -27.78
CA ILE A 387 -1.32 -3.73 -28.22
C ILE A 387 -1.73 -4.22 -29.60
N ILE A 388 -0.78 -4.28 -30.55
CA ILE A 388 -1.04 -4.77 -31.91
C ILE A 388 -1.47 -6.24 -31.89
N SER A 389 -0.72 -7.08 -31.16
CA SER A 389 -0.99 -8.53 -31.11
C SER A 389 -2.35 -8.87 -30.47
N ASP A 390 -2.78 -8.08 -29.50
CA ASP A 390 -4.01 -8.29 -28.73
C ASP A 390 -5.11 -7.26 -29.06
N TYR A 391 -5.00 -6.56 -30.20
CA TYR A 391 -5.94 -5.50 -30.58
C TYR A 391 -7.40 -5.96 -30.50
N ASN A 392 -7.68 -7.17 -31.00
CA ASN A 392 -9.03 -7.75 -30.99
C ASN A 392 -9.49 -8.19 -29.59
N SER A 393 -8.56 -8.44 -28.67
CA SER A 393 -8.81 -8.83 -27.27
C SER A 393 -9.14 -7.64 -26.38
N ILE A 394 -8.73 -6.42 -26.75
CA ILE A 394 -8.93 -5.22 -25.92
C ILE A 394 -10.43 -4.87 -25.90
N LEU A 395 -10.98 -4.78 -24.69
CA LEU A 395 -12.42 -4.55 -24.45
C LEU A 395 -12.75 -3.09 -24.16
N GLN A 396 -11.76 -2.22 -24.08
CA GLN A 396 -11.92 -0.78 -23.89
C GLN A 396 -11.55 -0.05 -25.16
N ASP A 397 -11.98 1.21 -25.28
CA ASP A 397 -11.56 2.04 -26.40
C ASP A 397 -10.09 2.43 -26.18
N ILE A 398 -9.31 2.40 -27.26
CA ILE A 398 -7.89 2.74 -27.24
C ILE A 398 -7.82 4.26 -27.38
N PRO A 399 -7.28 5.00 -26.39
CA PRO A 399 -7.11 6.45 -26.50
C PRO A 399 -6.14 6.80 -27.64
N GLU A 400 -6.31 8.00 -28.20
CA GLU A 400 -5.37 8.57 -29.15
C GLU A 400 -4.08 9.01 -28.44
N GLU A 401 -2.95 9.11 -29.16
CA GLU A 401 -1.65 9.39 -28.53
C GLU A 401 -1.57 10.75 -27.81
N TYR A 402 -2.42 11.70 -28.22
CA TYR A 402 -2.51 13.04 -27.63
C TYR A 402 -3.51 13.11 -26.46
N ASP A 403 -4.24 12.04 -26.17
CA ASP A 403 -5.15 11.96 -25.04
C ASP A 403 -4.38 11.84 -23.72
N TYR A 404 -4.90 12.47 -22.66
CA TYR A 404 -4.26 12.43 -21.34
C TYR A 404 -4.29 11.03 -20.74
N GLU A 405 -5.25 10.19 -21.14
CA GLU A 405 -5.40 8.80 -20.72
C GLU A 405 -4.43 7.84 -21.42
N PHE A 406 -3.79 8.24 -22.52
CA PHE A 406 -2.96 7.33 -23.32
C PHE A 406 -1.82 6.71 -22.52
N ASP A 407 -1.13 7.52 -21.70
CA ASP A 407 -0.05 7.04 -20.83
C ASP A 407 -0.57 6.05 -19.77
N ASP A 408 -1.74 6.30 -19.18
CA ASP A 408 -2.37 5.36 -18.26
C ASP A 408 -2.81 4.07 -18.98
N PHE A 409 -3.28 4.17 -20.22
CA PHE A 409 -3.60 3.02 -21.05
C PHE A 409 -2.36 2.16 -21.32
N LEU A 410 -1.23 2.75 -21.74
CA LEU A 410 0.04 2.01 -21.92
C LEU A 410 0.50 1.32 -20.63
N LYS A 411 0.40 2.01 -19.49
CA LYS A 411 0.70 1.42 -18.18
C LYS A 411 -0.24 0.27 -17.82
N SER A 412 -1.51 0.34 -18.22
CA SER A 412 -2.49 -0.73 -18.04
C SER A 412 -2.11 -1.99 -18.84
N ILE A 413 -1.56 -1.82 -20.04
CA ILE A 413 -1.04 -2.92 -20.87
C ILE A 413 0.19 -3.54 -20.21
N LYS A 414 1.15 -2.73 -19.75
CA LYS A 414 2.33 -3.23 -19.02
C LYS A 414 1.93 -4.01 -17.76
N MET A 415 0.97 -3.51 -16.99
CA MET A 415 0.43 -4.21 -15.81
C MET A 415 -0.25 -5.54 -16.20
N THR A 416 -0.90 -5.58 -17.35
CA THR A 416 -1.54 -6.81 -17.88
C THR A 416 -0.50 -7.86 -18.22
N MET A 417 0.59 -7.47 -18.90
CA MET A 417 1.72 -8.35 -19.17
C MET A 417 2.35 -8.90 -17.87
N LEU A 418 2.52 -8.05 -16.86
CA LEU A 418 3.00 -8.47 -15.54
C LEU A 418 2.12 -9.56 -14.91
N PHE A 419 0.80 -9.36 -14.94
CA PHE A 419 -0.15 -10.30 -14.35
C PHE A 419 -0.25 -11.62 -15.11
N GLU A 420 -0.13 -11.59 -16.44
CA GLU A 420 -0.04 -12.82 -17.23
C GLU A 420 1.22 -13.61 -16.90
N GLU A 421 2.37 -12.95 -16.71
CA GLU A 421 3.58 -13.64 -16.26
C GLU A 421 3.46 -14.22 -14.86
N TRP A 422 2.81 -13.49 -13.95
CA TRP A 422 2.49 -13.99 -12.62
C TRP A 422 1.64 -15.28 -12.69
N MET A 423 0.59 -15.29 -13.51
CA MET A 423 -0.25 -16.47 -13.76
C MET A 423 0.44 -17.54 -14.62
N GLY A 424 1.46 -17.15 -15.38
CA GLY A 424 2.36 -18.01 -16.16
C GLY A 424 3.44 -18.66 -15.30
N GLU A 425 3.43 -18.37 -14.00
CA GLU A 425 4.34 -18.88 -12.98
C GLU A 425 5.78 -18.30 -13.03
N SER A 426 5.97 -17.07 -13.51
CA SER A 426 7.22 -16.31 -13.30
C SER A 426 7.47 -16.06 -11.80
N THR A 427 8.69 -16.27 -11.31
CA THR A 427 9.06 -16.10 -9.90
C THR A 427 9.02 -14.64 -9.47
N ASP A 428 8.91 -14.37 -8.17
CA ASP A 428 8.98 -12.98 -7.66
C ASP A 428 10.30 -12.28 -8.06
N GLU A 429 11.42 -13.02 -8.23
CA GLU A 429 12.70 -12.48 -8.73
C GLU A 429 12.58 -12.05 -10.20
N GLN A 430 12.04 -12.91 -11.07
CA GLN A 430 11.86 -12.59 -12.49
C GLN A 430 10.94 -11.38 -12.69
N LEU A 431 9.87 -11.29 -11.90
CA LEU A 431 8.95 -10.16 -11.96
C LEU A 431 9.59 -8.87 -11.45
N LEU A 432 10.39 -8.95 -10.39
CA LEU A 432 11.16 -7.82 -9.87
C LEU A 432 12.17 -7.33 -10.91
N ASP A 433 12.94 -8.22 -11.53
CA ASP A 433 13.95 -7.85 -12.51
C ASP A 433 13.33 -7.27 -13.78
N LYS A 434 12.27 -7.89 -14.30
CA LYS A 434 11.64 -7.50 -15.57
C LYS A 434 10.76 -6.26 -15.45
N TYR A 435 9.95 -6.16 -14.40
CA TYR A 435 8.96 -5.09 -14.26
C TYR A 435 9.31 -4.04 -13.20
N ASN A 436 10.40 -4.24 -12.45
CA ASN A 436 10.82 -3.38 -11.34
C ASN A 436 9.71 -3.24 -10.27
N ILE A 437 8.98 -4.34 -10.02
CA ILE A 437 7.93 -4.39 -8.99
C ILE A 437 8.40 -5.26 -7.82
N ALA A 438 8.50 -4.65 -6.63
CA ALA A 438 8.93 -5.36 -5.43
C ALA A 438 7.84 -6.33 -4.92
N PRO A 439 8.20 -7.45 -4.25
CA PRO A 439 7.22 -8.45 -3.83
C PRO A 439 6.08 -7.89 -2.97
N GLY A 440 6.36 -6.96 -2.06
CA GLY A 440 5.32 -6.31 -1.24
C GLY A 440 4.33 -5.49 -2.05
N GLU A 441 4.83 -4.77 -3.07
CA GLU A 441 3.99 -3.99 -3.99
C GLU A 441 3.16 -4.89 -4.90
N MET A 442 3.76 -5.96 -5.44
CA MET A 442 3.06 -6.97 -6.23
C MET A 442 1.90 -7.59 -5.44
N ARG A 443 2.12 -7.94 -4.16
CA ARG A 443 1.05 -8.47 -3.29
C ARG A 443 -0.08 -7.45 -3.09
N GLY A 444 0.24 -6.16 -2.96
CA GLY A 444 -0.76 -5.09 -2.92
C GLY A 444 -1.58 -5.01 -4.21
N LYS A 445 -0.92 -5.07 -5.38
CA LYS A 445 -1.60 -5.07 -6.68
C LYS A 445 -2.48 -6.29 -6.89
N LEU A 446 -2.04 -7.47 -6.45
CA LEU A 446 -2.85 -8.69 -6.49
C LEU A 446 -4.09 -8.63 -5.60
N GLN A 447 -4.02 -7.97 -4.44
CA GLN A 447 -5.19 -7.75 -3.59
C GLN A 447 -6.24 -6.87 -4.28
N VAL A 448 -5.81 -5.78 -4.91
CA VAL A 448 -6.69 -4.92 -5.70
C VAL A 448 -7.25 -5.66 -6.90
N ALA A 449 -6.41 -6.40 -7.65
CA ALA A 449 -6.86 -7.19 -8.80
C ALA A 449 -7.90 -8.24 -8.40
N ASN A 450 -7.73 -8.91 -7.27
CA ASN A 450 -8.70 -9.87 -6.76
C ASN A 450 -10.05 -9.21 -6.43
N TRP A 451 -10.02 -8.02 -5.83
CA TRP A 451 -11.24 -7.25 -5.56
C TRP A 451 -11.92 -6.81 -6.86
N LEU A 452 -11.18 -6.26 -7.83
CA LEU A 452 -11.74 -5.84 -9.12
C LEU A 452 -12.26 -7.01 -9.97
N LEU A 453 -11.55 -8.16 -9.97
CA LEU A 453 -12.03 -9.39 -10.61
C LEU A 453 -13.30 -9.93 -9.95
N TYR A 454 -13.42 -9.77 -8.64
CA TYR A 454 -14.67 -10.07 -7.94
C TYR A 454 -15.78 -9.10 -8.37
N SER A 455 -15.48 -7.80 -8.45
CA SER A 455 -16.45 -6.79 -8.85
C SER A 455 -16.97 -7.00 -10.28
N ILE A 456 -16.10 -7.23 -11.27
CA ILE A 456 -16.53 -7.51 -12.65
C ILE A 456 -17.28 -8.84 -12.76
N HIS A 457 -16.92 -9.85 -11.96
CA HIS A 457 -17.66 -11.10 -11.86
C HIS A 457 -19.11 -10.86 -11.38
N GLU A 458 -19.30 -10.09 -10.32
CA GLU A 458 -20.61 -9.75 -9.77
C GLU A 458 -21.47 -8.94 -10.77
N LEU A 459 -20.86 -8.02 -11.51
CA LEU A 459 -21.55 -7.29 -12.57
C LEU A 459 -21.93 -8.21 -13.74
N SER A 460 -21.08 -9.17 -14.11
CA SER A 460 -21.38 -10.16 -15.15
C SER A 460 -22.55 -11.08 -14.79
N MET A 461 -22.69 -11.41 -13.49
CA MET A 461 -23.84 -12.15 -12.95
C MET A 461 -25.14 -11.35 -13.10
N LEU A 462 -25.13 -10.06 -12.74
CA LEU A 462 -26.31 -9.20 -12.88
C LEU A 462 -26.74 -9.01 -14.34
N LYS A 463 -25.77 -9.01 -15.26
CA LYS A 463 -26.00 -8.96 -16.71
C LYS A 463 -26.37 -10.33 -17.33
N ARG A 464 -26.36 -11.40 -16.53
CA ARG A 464 -26.67 -12.78 -16.94
C ARG A 464 -25.74 -13.33 -18.05
N TYR A 465 -24.47 -12.94 -18.03
CA TYR A 465 -23.46 -13.48 -18.95
C TYR A 465 -22.78 -14.71 -18.33
N GLU A 466 -23.44 -15.86 -18.38
CA GLU A 466 -23.01 -17.08 -17.67
C GLU A 466 -21.61 -17.57 -18.08
N GLU A 467 -21.32 -17.61 -19.38
CA GLU A 467 -20.01 -18.08 -19.87
C GLU A 467 -18.87 -17.11 -19.49
N ILE A 468 -19.13 -15.81 -19.60
CA ILE A 468 -18.21 -14.76 -19.15
C ILE A 468 -17.96 -14.86 -17.65
N THR A 469 -19.03 -15.09 -16.88
CA THR A 469 -18.97 -15.25 -15.42
C THR A 469 -18.05 -16.41 -15.03
N LYS A 470 -18.24 -17.59 -15.64
CA LYS A 470 -17.41 -18.79 -15.41
C LYS A 470 -15.95 -18.52 -15.77
N TYR A 471 -15.73 -17.81 -16.87
CA TYR A 471 -14.40 -17.45 -17.34
C TYR A 471 -13.68 -16.51 -16.36
N ILE A 472 -14.32 -15.41 -15.93
CA ILE A 472 -13.76 -14.47 -14.95
C ILE A 472 -13.44 -15.19 -13.63
N ARG A 473 -14.32 -16.10 -13.18
CA ARG A 473 -14.07 -16.91 -11.97
C ARG A 473 -12.78 -17.72 -12.10
N LYS A 474 -12.51 -18.32 -13.26
CA LYS A 474 -11.28 -19.06 -13.53
C LYS A 474 -10.05 -18.15 -13.49
N VAL A 475 -10.10 -17.02 -14.23
CA VAL A 475 -9.01 -16.01 -14.24
C VAL A 475 -8.72 -15.51 -12.83
N ARG A 476 -9.75 -15.21 -12.03
CA ARG A 476 -9.62 -14.78 -10.64
C ARG A 476 -8.84 -15.77 -9.78
N VAL A 477 -9.15 -17.07 -9.88
CA VAL A 477 -8.42 -18.08 -9.09
C VAL A 477 -6.96 -18.18 -9.56
N ARG A 478 -6.71 -18.21 -10.88
CA ARG A 478 -5.34 -18.21 -11.41
C ARG A 478 -4.54 -16.98 -10.97
N MET A 479 -5.16 -15.80 -11.01
CA MET A 479 -4.58 -14.53 -10.57
C MET A 479 -4.24 -14.55 -9.07
N MET A 480 -5.16 -15.00 -8.21
CA MET A 480 -4.93 -15.03 -6.77
C MET A 480 -3.72 -15.91 -6.39
N TYR A 481 -3.58 -17.06 -7.05
CA TYR A 481 -2.53 -18.01 -6.71
C TYR A 481 -1.25 -17.86 -7.55
N GLY A 482 -1.31 -17.21 -8.71
CA GLY A 482 -0.18 -17.10 -9.64
C GLY A 482 0.19 -18.43 -10.26
N VAL A 483 -0.81 -19.11 -10.83
CA VAL A 483 -0.65 -20.46 -11.38
C VAL A 483 -1.31 -20.65 -12.73
N LYS A 484 -0.77 -21.59 -13.50
CA LYS A 484 -1.41 -22.15 -14.68
C LYS A 484 -2.62 -22.98 -14.29
N GLU A 485 -3.51 -23.18 -15.26
CA GLU A 485 -4.81 -23.85 -15.06
C GLU A 485 -4.66 -25.27 -14.47
N GLU A 486 -3.63 -26.00 -14.87
CA GLU A 486 -3.37 -27.36 -14.40
C GLU A 486 -3.11 -27.48 -12.88
N LEU A 487 -2.76 -26.39 -12.19
CA LEU A 487 -2.49 -26.39 -10.75
C LEU A 487 -3.70 -26.02 -9.90
N LEU A 488 -4.82 -25.60 -10.52
CA LEU A 488 -6.04 -25.21 -9.82
C LEU A 488 -6.57 -26.24 -8.82
N PRO A 489 -6.47 -27.57 -9.06
CA PRO A 489 -6.87 -28.56 -8.06
C PRO A 489 -6.00 -28.50 -6.79
N LEU A 490 -4.70 -28.21 -6.92
CA LEU A 490 -3.71 -28.32 -5.84
C LEU A 490 -3.70 -27.08 -4.93
N VAL A 491 -3.78 -25.88 -5.52
CA VAL A 491 -3.68 -24.61 -4.77
C VAL A 491 -4.86 -24.32 -3.85
N LYS A 492 -5.94 -25.11 -3.94
CA LYS A 492 -7.08 -25.02 -3.01
C LYS A 492 -6.74 -25.54 -1.60
N LEU A 493 -5.68 -26.33 -1.46
CA LEU A 493 -5.24 -26.88 -0.18
C LEU A 493 -4.47 -25.83 0.63
N LYS A 494 -4.83 -25.68 1.91
CA LYS A 494 -4.15 -24.76 2.83
C LYS A 494 -2.68 -25.16 2.95
N GLY A 495 -1.79 -24.20 2.76
CA GLY A 495 -0.33 -24.41 2.80
C GLY A 495 0.31 -24.76 1.46
N ILE A 496 -0.48 -25.04 0.42
CA ILE A 496 0.00 -25.25 -0.94
C ILE A 496 -0.07 -23.95 -1.74
N GLY A 497 1.04 -23.20 -1.74
CA GLY A 497 1.25 -22.07 -2.64
C GLY A 497 1.70 -22.54 -4.04
N ARG A 498 1.88 -21.58 -4.96
CA ARG A 498 2.27 -21.84 -6.35
C ARG A 498 3.52 -22.69 -6.54
N VAL A 499 4.57 -22.46 -5.76
CA VAL A 499 5.84 -23.20 -5.88
C VAL A 499 5.65 -24.65 -5.44
N ARG A 500 5.05 -24.89 -4.28
CA ARG A 500 4.70 -26.26 -3.82
C ARG A 500 3.75 -26.97 -4.79
N ALA A 501 2.73 -26.28 -5.31
CA ALA A 501 1.81 -26.85 -6.30
C ALA A 501 2.56 -27.33 -7.54
N ARG A 502 3.48 -26.52 -8.08
CA ARG A 502 4.29 -26.91 -9.23
C ARG A 502 5.24 -28.07 -8.92
N LYS A 503 5.87 -28.09 -7.73
CA LYS A 503 6.70 -29.23 -7.29
C LYS A 503 5.91 -30.54 -7.23
N LEU A 504 4.70 -30.51 -6.65
CA LEU A 504 3.81 -31.67 -6.60
C LEU A 504 3.42 -32.13 -8.01
N PHE A 505 2.99 -31.20 -8.87
CA PHE A 505 2.59 -31.50 -10.24
C PHE A 505 3.72 -32.15 -11.06
N ASN A 506 4.93 -31.62 -10.95
CA ASN A 506 6.12 -32.16 -11.63
C ASN A 506 6.52 -33.54 -11.07
N ALA A 507 6.24 -33.80 -9.79
CA ALA A 507 6.42 -35.10 -9.16
C ALA A 507 5.30 -36.11 -9.48
N GLY A 508 4.39 -35.80 -10.41
CA GLY A 508 3.28 -36.65 -10.83
C GLY A 508 2.05 -36.56 -9.92
N LEU A 509 2.06 -35.72 -8.89
CA LEU A 509 0.96 -35.55 -7.94
C LEU A 509 0.06 -34.39 -8.40
N ARG A 510 -0.75 -34.65 -9.44
CA ARG A 510 -1.50 -33.63 -10.18
C ARG A 510 -2.93 -33.43 -9.67
N THR A 511 -3.48 -34.41 -8.96
CA THR A 511 -4.88 -34.40 -8.52
C THR A 511 -4.99 -34.59 -7.00
N ILE A 512 -6.16 -34.27 -6.46
CA ILE A 512 -6.48 -34.49 -5.04
C ILE A 512 -6.37 -35.98 -4.68
N GLU A 513 -6.78 -36.86 -5.60
CA GLU A 513 -6.71 -38.32 -5.49
C GLU A 513 -5.25 -38.78 -5.40
N SER A 514 -4.38 -38.28 -6.29
CA SER A 514 -2.96 -38.62 -6.25
C SER A 514 -2.28 -38.20 -4.94
N LEU A 515 -2.72 -37.09 -4.32
CA LEU A 515 -2.22 -36.66 -3.01
C LEU A 515 -2.75 -37.52 -1.86
N LYS A 516 -3.99 -38.03 -1.97
CA LYS A 516 -4.57 -38.98 -1.00
C LYS A 516 -3.82 -40.30 -1.00
N GLU A 517 -3.43 -40.79 -2.17
CA GLU A 517 -2.70 -42.05 -2.31
C GLU A 517 -1.20 -41.94 -1.97
N ALA A 518 -0.60 -40.77 -2.16
CA ALA A 518 0.83 -40.58 -1.90
C ALA A 518 1.20 -40.81 -0.43
N GLN A 519 2.28 -41.55 -0.16
CA GLN A 519 2.78 -41.71 1.21
C GLN A 519 3.26 -40.38 1.82
N LEU A 520 3.10 -40.22 3.14
CA LEU A 520 3.53 -39.01 3.86
C LEU A 520 5.03 -38.75 3.70
N SER A 521 5.86 -39.80 3.67
CA SER A 521 7.29 -39.71 3.42
C SER A 521 7.60 -39.03 2.08
N ARG A 522 6.92 -39.45 1.00
CA ARG A 522 7.05 -38.86 -0.34
C ARG A 522 6.62 -37.39 -0.35
N LEU A 523 5.48 -37.06 0.27
CA LEU A 523 5.02 -35.68 0.36
C LEU A 523 6.00 -34.79 1.14
N SER A 524 6.53 -35.30 2.25
CA SER A 524 7.45 -34.56 3.13
C SER A 524 8.73 -34.13 2.42
N VAL A 525 9.25 -34.97 1.52
CA VAL A 525 10.42 -34.63 0.69
C VAL A 525 10.11 -33.48 -0.28
N ILE A 526 8.89 -33.41 -0.82
CA ILE A 526 8.53 -32.43 -1.86
C ILE A 526 8.16 -31.08 -1.25
N ILE A 527 7.33 -31.08 -0.20
CA ILE A 527 6.68 -29.86 0.33
C ILE A 527 7.04 -29.55 1.80
N GLY A 528 7.86 -30.40 2.43
CA GLY A 528 8.23 -30.30 3.84
C GLY A 528 7.24 -31.02 4.75
N LEU A 529 7.76 -31.58 5.86
CA LEU A 529 7.00 -32.45 6.79
C LEU A 529 5.73 -31.79 7.35
N SER A 530 5.87 -30.57 7.90
CA SER A 530 4.74 -29.84 8.50
C SER A 530 3.59 -29.60 7.49
N VAL A 531 3.94 -29.25 6.25
CA VAL A 531 2.95 -28.99 5.20
C VAL A 531 2.35 -30.30 4.70
N ALA A 532 3.17 -31.35 4.52
CA ALA A 532 2.71 -32.67 4.13
C ALA A 532 1.68 -33.24 5.12
N GLN A 533 1.93 -33.10 6.43
CA GLN A 533 1.00 -33.52 7.47
C GLN A 533 -0.32 -32.72 7.40
N SER A 534 -0.21 -31.40 7.28
CA SER A 534 -1.39 -30.53 7.13
C SER A 534 -2.23 -30.89 5.90
N VAL A 535 -1.59 -31.21 4.77
CA VAL A 535 -2.27 -31.64 3.55
C VAL A 535 -2.98 -32.98 3.76
N LYS A 536 -2.33 -33.97 4.38
CA LYS A 536 -2.97 -35.25 4.68
C LYS A 536 -4.19 -35.10 5.58
N ASN A 537 -4.09 -34.32 6.64
CA ASN A 537 -5.20 -34.05 7.55
C ASN A 537 -6.40 -33.41 6.82
N GLN A 538 -6.15 -32.42 5.95
CA GLN A 538 -7.18 -31.79 5.12
C GLN A 538 -7.87 -32.78 4.17
N LEU A 539 -7.10 -33.69 3.57
CA LEU A 539 -7.61 -34.67 2.61
C LEU A 539 -8.43 -35.79 3.27
N GLU A 540 -8.15 -36.09 4.54
CA GLU A 540 -8.86 -37.06 5.37
C GLU A 540 -10.09 -36.45 6.08
N GLY A 541 -10.35 -35.15 5.93
CA GLY A 541 -11.45 -34.46 6.59
C GLY A 541 -11.27 -34.27 8.10
N LYS A 542 -10.04 -34.47 8.62
CA LYS A 542 -9.69 -34.19 10.01
C LYS A 542 -9.48 -32.69 10.17
N GLN A 543 -10.26 -32.02 11.03
CA GLN A 543 -9.99 -30.63 11.37
C GLN A 543 -8.56 -30.50 11.92
N PRO A 544 -7.83 -29.41 11.62
CA PRO A 544 -6.50 -29.22 12.18
C PRO A 544 -6.64 -29.11 13.70
N GLU A 545 -5.89 -29.93 14.45
CA GLU A 545 -5.61 -29.61 15.86
C GLU A 545 -4.98 -28.22 15.88
N GLU A 546 -5.69 -27.26 16.48
CA GLU A 546 -5.08 -25.98 16.83
C GLU A 546 -3.86 -26.28 17.69
N GLN A 547 -2.68 -25.84 17.24
CA GLN A 547 -1.51 -25.79 18.10
C GLN A 547 -1.85 -24.82 19.24
N THR A 548 -2.35 -25.37 20.34
CA THR A 548 -2.38 -24.74 21.66
C THR A 548 -0.96 -24.32 22.01
N THR A 549 -0.61 -23.08 21.67
CA THR A 549 0.42 -22.35 22.39
C THR A 549 -0.25 -21.86 23.67
N LEU A 550 -0.07 -22.66 24.72
CA LEU A 550 -0.37 -22.29 26.09
C LEU A 550 0.41 -21.03 26.47
N SER A 551 -0.22 -19.87 26.40
CA SER A 551 0.08 -18.76 27.30
C SER A 551 -1.01 -18.73 28.37
N LYS A 552 -0.68 -19.28 29.55
CA LYS A 552 -1.46 -19.02 30.77
C LYS A 552 -1.47 -17.50 31.02
N PRO A 553 -2.60 -16.89 31.39
CA PRO A 553 -2.60 -15.57 31.99
C PRO A 553 -2.13 -15.71 33.44
N GLY A 554 -0.91 -15.27 33.72
CA GLY A 554 -0.44 -15.02 35.08
C GLY A 554 -0.98 -13.66 35.55
N LYS A 555 -1.53 -13.65 36.76
CA LYS A 555 -1.96 -12.49 37.54
C LYS A 555 -0.88 -11.42 37.67
#